data_AF-A0A6A3MGR7-F1
#
_entry.id   AF-A0A6A3MGR7-F1
#
_cell.length_a   1.000
_cell.length_b   1.000
_cell.length_c   1.000
_cell.angle_alpha   90.00
_cell.angle_beta   90.00
_cell.angle_gamma   90.00
#
_symmetry.space_group_name_H-M   'P 1'
#
loop_
_entity.id
_entity.type
_entity.pdbx_description
1 polymer ?
#
loop_
_entity_poly.entity_id
_entity_poly.type
_entity_poly.pdbx_seq_one_letter_code
_entity_poly.pdbx_strand_id
1 'polypeptide(L)'
;MLAGRLQVWVLLLLLSVGLIAASNEVAEVAVDSDVGKNAPEIIAARGYDVETHKVTTSDGYILTMHRLPKSYDESQSGTAAATSKPAVLLQHGIIESSFAWVCNYRNQSLAFVLADAGYDVGLGNSRGNTYSNESTHYTTDDDEFWDFSWEDMGLYDLPAMINYVQDTSGRSTISYVGHSQGVTQALVGFAANQTLAKSMSYFGALAPVSWLGHSKAELFVALADAHLDLLFEGLGVVKLLAHNVLLTKFLAGYTCTAIDDICGSAISLLFGTATSLNISHVPVLISQTPAGTSVKDIAHFAQGIRADTFARFDYGCSCVQALGLSLCASAICPNKAKYGSFAPPAYAIGDMKHA
;
A
#
# COMPACT_ATOMS: atom_id res chain seq x y z
N MET A 1 33.75 -46.35 25.94
CA MET A 1 32.80 -45.98 24.86
C MET A 1 31.35 -46.40 25.10
N LEU A 2 31.01 -47.21 26.13
CA LEU A 2 29.60 -47.52 26.44
C LEU A 2 28.89 -46.49 27.34
N ALA A 3 29.60 -45.76 28.21
CA ALA A 3 28.99 -44.79 29.13
C ALA A 3 28.38 -43.56 28.44
N GLY A 4 29.01 -43.06 27.36
CA GLY A 4 28.50 -41.91 26.60
C GLY A 4 27.29 -42.23 25.71
N ARG A 5 27.03 -43.50 25.39
CA ARG A 5 25.85 -43.89 24.59
C ARG A 5 24.59 -43.93 25.45
N LEU A 6 24.69 -44.31 26.73
CA LEU A 6 23.52 -44.38 27.62
C LEU A 6 22.96 -42.99 27.96
N GLN A 7 23.81 -41.97 28.05
CA GLN A 7 23.42 -40.58 28.32
C GLN A 7 22.62 -39.95 27.16
N VAL A 8 22.92 -40.33 25.91
CA VAL A 8 22.21 -39.83 24.72
C VAL A 8 20.81 -40.43 24.61
N TRP A 9 20.64 -41.71 24.97
CA TRP A 9 19.32 -42.35 24.96
C TRP A 9 18.39 -41.84 26.06
N VAL A 10 18.93 -41.48 27.23
CA VAL A 10 18.13 -40.86 28.31
C VAL A 10 17.69 -39.44 27.93
N LEU A 11 18.54 -38.65 27.25
CA LEU A 11 18.15 -37.34 26.73
C LEU A 11 17.07 -37.43 25.63
N LEU A 12 17.18 -38.40 24.73
CA LEU A 12 16.18 -38.62 23.67
C LEU A 12 14.84 -39.12 24.24
N LEU A 13 14.86 -39.93 25.30
CA LEU A 13 13.63 -40.35 25.98
C LEU A 13 12.96 -39.17 26.71
N LEU A 14 13.73 -38.32 27.39
CA LEU A 14 13.21 -37.11 28.07
C LEU A 14 12.66 -36.08 27.07
N LEU A 15 13.26 -35.94 25.89
CA LEU A 15 12.73 -35.13 24.79
C LEU A 15 11.43 -35.73 24.23
N SER A 16 11.31 -37.06 24.15
CA SER A 16 10.08 -37.71 23.69
C SER A 16 8.92 -37.61 24.70
N VAL A 17 9.21 -37.61 26.01
CA VAL A 17 8.19 -37.40 27.06
C VAL A 17 7.79 -35.92 27.16
N GLY A 18 8.72 -34.99 26.89
CA GLY A 18 8.42 -33.56 26.76
C GLY A 18 7.55 -33.20 25.54
N LEU A 19 7.57 -34.02 24.48
CA LEU A 19 6.71 -33.88 23.30
C LEU A 19 5.32 -34.51 23.47
N ILE A 20 5.11 -35.37 24.47
CA ILE A 20 3.80 -36.01 24.73
C ILE A 20 3.01 -35.28 25.82
N ALA A 21 3.64 -34.38 26.59
CA ALA A 21 2.98 -33.61 27.66
C ALA A 21 2.55 -32.17 27.26
N ALA A 22 2.52 -31.85 25.97
CA ALA A 22 2.00 -30.58 25.47
C ALA A 22 0.96 -30.80 24.35
N SER A 23 0.11 -31.81 24.48
CA SER A 23 -1.22 -31.75 23.86
C SER A 23 -2.16 -31.00 24.80
N ASN A 24 -1.88 -29.71 25.02
CA ASN A 24 -2.96 -28.83 25.43
C ASN A 24 -3.94 -28.82 24.27
N GLU A 25 -5.21 -29.07 24.55
CA GLU A 25 -6.30 -28.77 23.62
C GLU A 25 -6.06 -27.35 23.11
N VAL A 26 -5.66 -27.23 21.84
CA VAL A 26 -5.72 -25.95 21.15
C VAL A 26 -7.20 -25.68 21.06
N ALA A 27 -7.71 -24.84 21.97
CA ALA A 27 -9.08 -24.36 21.89
C ALA A 27 -9.30 -23.90 20.45
N GLU A 28 -10.34 -24.42 19.81
CA GLU A 28 -10.71 -24.03 18.45
C GLU A 28 -11.11 -22.56 18.51
N VAL A 29 -10.13 -21.66 18.34
CA VAL A 29 -10.36 -20.21 18.35
C VAL A 29 -11.28 -19.93 17.17
N ALA A 30 -12.46 -19.38 17.45
CA ALA A 30 -13.40 -18.97 16.41
C ALA A 30 -12.69 -17.98 15.48
N VAL A 31 -12.38 -18.43 14.26
CA VAL A 31 -11.75 -17.60 13.25
C VAL A 31 -12.79 -16.59 12.78
N ASP A 32 -12.43 -15.30 12.79
CA ASP A 32 -13.30 -14.24 12.27
C ASP A 32 -13.71 -14.60 10.84
N SER A 33 -15.02 -14.53 10.57
CA SER A 33 -15.58 -14.94 9.28
C SER A 33 -15.11 -14.09 8.10
N ASP A 34 -14.49 -12.94 8.36
CA ASP A 34 -13.94 -12.04 7.34
C ASP A 34 -12.48 -12.36 6.97
N VAL A 35 -11.82 -13.28 7.66
CA VAL A 35 -10.46 -13.72 7.29
C VAL A 35 -10.48 -14.24 5.86
N GLY A 36 -9.62 -13.66 5.01
CA GLY A 36 -9.48 -14.03 3.61
C GLY A 36 -10.48 -13.38 2.65
N LYS A 37 -11.49 -12.64 3.16
CA LYS A 37 -12.40 -11.88 2.29
C LYS A 37 -11.71 -10.67 1.68
N ASN A 38 -11.88 -10.50 0.37
CA ASN A 38 -11.43 -9.31 -0.34
C ASN A 38 -12.37 -8.11 -0.09
N ALA A 39 -11.99 -6.92 -0.59
CA ALA A 39 -12.76 -5.70 -0.32
C ALA A 39 -14.22 -5.78 -0.83
N PRO A 40 -14.52 -6.18 -2.08
CA PRO A 40 -15.89 -6.39 -2.54
C PRO A 40 -16.69 -7.38 -1.69
N GLU A 41 -16.08 -8.49 -1.29
CA GLU A 41 -16.73 -9.50 -0.44
C GLU A 41 -17.09 -8.94 0.94
N ILE A 42 -16.21 -8.15 1.57
CA ILE A 42 -16.54 -7.47 2.83
C ILE A 42 -17.67 -6.46 2.62
N ILE A 43 -17.62 -5.64 1.56
CA ILE A 43 -18.66 -4.64 1.29
C ILE A 43 -20.03 -5.31 1.14
N ALA A 44 -20.10 -6.38 0.34
CA ALA A 44 -21.30 -7.17 0.14
C ALA A 44 -21.76 -7.85 1.44
N ALA A 45 -20.84 -8.42 2.23
CA ALA A 45 -21.16 -9.04 3.52
C ALA A 45 -21.68 -8.03 4.57
N ARG A 46 -21.38 -6.74 4.41
CA ARG A 46 -21.95 -5.65 5.21
C ARG A 46 -23.28 -5.12 4.67
N GLY A 47 -23.78 -5.66 3.56
CA GLY A 47 -25.07 -5.32 2.97
C GLY A 47 -25.06 -4.04 2.12
N TYR A 48 -23.92 -3.67 1.56
CA TYR A 48 -23.83 -2.57 0.60
C TYR A 48 -23.72 -3.10 -0.83
N ASP A 49 -24.31 -2.37 -1.77
CA ASP A 49 -24.03 -2.57 -3.18
C ASP A 49 -22.57 -2.15 -3.47
N VAL A 50 -21.86 -3.00 -4.21
CA VAL A 50 -20.49 -2.75 -4.66
C VAL A 50 -20.40 -2.94 -6.17
N GLU A 51 -19.74 -2.00 -6.82
CA GLU A 51 -19.38 -2.10 -8.23
C GLU A 51 -17.86 -2.21 -8.37
N THR A 52 -17.41 -2.95 -9.39
CA THR A 52 -15.99 -3.10 -9.74
C THR A 52 -15.79 -2.62 -11.17
N HIS A 53 -14.82 -1.73 -11.37
CA HIS A 53 -14.59 -1.05 -12.65
C HIS A 53 -13.11 -1.06 -13.03
N LYS A 54 -12.83 -1.13 -14.32
CA LYS A 54 -11.47 -1.04 -14.86
C LYS A 54 -11.21 0.37 -15.39
N VAL A 55 -10.09 0.96 -14.97
CA VAL A 55 -9.67 2.32 -15.34
C VAL A 55 -8.27 2.25 -15.94
N THR A 56 -8.12 2.71 -17.18
CA THR A 56 -6.82 2.69 -17.88
C THR A 56 -6.11 4.02 -17.71
N THR A 57 -4.85 3.97 -17.24
CA THR A 57 -3.98 5.14 -17.11
C THR A 57 -3.40 5.55 -18.45
N SER A 58 -2.89 6.78 -18.57
CA SER A 58 -2.30 7.27 -19.81
C SER A 58 -1.02 6.53 -20.23
N ASP A 59 -0.35 5.88 -19.30
CA ASP A 59 0.82 5.04 -19.53
C ASP A 59 0.50 3.53 -19.61
N GLY A 60 -0.80 3.19 -19.69
CA GLY A 60 -1.26 1.86 -20.09
C GLY A 60 -1.50 0.87 -18.95
N TYR A 61 -1.36 1.25 -17.67
CA TYR A 61 -1.79 0.40 -16.56
C TYR A 61 -3.32 0.34 -16.48
N ILE A 62 -3.86 -0.80 -16.06
CA ILE A 62 -5.29 -1.00 -15.88
C ILE A 62 -5.56 -1.21 -14.39
N LEU A 63 -6.12 -0.18 -13.77
CA LEU A 63 -6.47 -0.14 -12.36
C LEU A 63 -7.87 -0.72 -12.14
N THR A 64 -8.03 -1.52 -11.10
CA THR A 64 -9.36 -1.97 -10.67
C THR A 64 -9.86 -1.06 -9.56
N MET A 65 -10.91 -0.29 -9.82
CA MET A 65 -11.58 0.52 -8.80
C MET A 65 -12.81 -0.19 -8.23
N HIS A 66 -13.06 0.03 -6.94
CA HIS A 66 -14.32 -0.38 -6.30
C HIS A 66 -15.16 0.86 -6.00
N ARG A 67 -16.49 0.73 -6.04
CA ARG A 67 -17.41 1.84 -5.80
C ARG A 67 -18.60 1.40 -4.97
N LEU A 68 -18.96 2.22 -3.98
CA LEU A 68 -20.21 2.12 -3.23
C LEU A 68 -21.12 3.28 -3.70
N PRO A 69 -22.00 3.05 -4.70
CA PRO A 69 -22.87 4.10 -5.22
C PRO A 69 -24.04 4.42 -4.27
N LYS A 70 -24.38 3.48 -3.37
CA LYS A 70 -25.58 3.51 -2.53
C LYS A 70 -25.23 3.53 -1.04
N SER A 71 -26.09 4.18 -0.25
CA SER A 71 -26.12 4.00 1.19
C SER A 71 -26.58 2.58 1.54
N TYR A 72 -26.47 2.20 2.82
CA TYR A 72 -27.00 0.93 3.27
C TYR A 72 -28.51 0.81 3.01
N ASP A 73 -29.29 1.82 3.36
CA ASP A 73 -30.75 1.79 3.21
C ASP A 73 -31.16 1.69 1.73
N GLU A 74 -30.44 2.39 0.84
CA GLU A 74 -30.63 2.29 -0.62
C GLU A 74 -30.32 0.87 -1.13
N SER A 75 -29.24 0.26 -0.63
CA SER A 75 -28.82 -1.10 -0.99
C SER A 75 -29.85 -2.15 -0.51
N GLN A 76 -30.29 -2.05 0.75
CA GLN A 76 -31.22 -3.01 1.35
C GLN A 76 -32.64 -2.92 0.77
N SER A 77 -33.07 -1.73 0.36
CA SER A 77 -34.39 -1.53 -0.26
C SER A 77 -34.41 -1.88 -1.75
N GLY A 78 -33.26 -2.13 -2.38
CA GLY A 78 -33.15 -2.33 -3.81
C GLY A 78 -33.48 -1.08 -4.63
N THR A 79 -33.48 0.10 -3.99
CA THR A 79 -33.76 1.36 -4.68
C THR A 79 -32.58 1.80 -5.53
N ALA A 80 -32.85 2.63 -6.54
CA ALA A 80 -31.79 3.27 -7.29
C ALA A 80 -31.02 4.24 -6.38
N ALA A 81 -29.72 4.42 -6.63
CA ALA A 81 -28.93 5.43 -5.93
C ALA A 81 -29.55 6.82 -6.11
N ALA A 82 -29.60 7.63 -5.06
CA ALA A 82 -30.03 9.02 -5.16
C ALA A 82 -29.24 9.77 -6.24
N THR A 83 -29.92 10.63 -6.99
CA THR A 83 -29.28 11.47 -8.00
C THR A 83 -28.46 12.56 -7.33
N SER A 84 -27.34 12.95 -7.92
CA SER A 84 -26.51 14.06 -7.43
C SER A 84 -25.98 13.86 -6.00
N LYS A 85 -25.40 12.69 -5.69
CA LYS A 85 -24.61 12.50 -4.47
C LYS A 85 -23.27 13.25 -4.58
N PRO A 86 -22.73 13.87 -3.52
CA PRO A 86 -21.33 14.29 -3.53
C PRO A 86 -20.45 13.05 -3.69
N ALA A 87 -19.34 13.18 -4.43
CA ALA A 87 -18.46 12.06 -4.69
C ALA A 87 -17.14 12.20 -3.93
N VAL A 88 -16.58 11.07 -3.52
CA VAL A 88 -15.32 11.00 -2.77
C VAL A 88 -14.46 9.86 -3.28
N LEU A 89 -13.17 10.13 -3.49
CA LEU A 89 -12.15 9.11 -3.76
C LEU A 89 -11.35 8.84 -2.48
N LEU A 90 -11.32 7.59 -2.04
CA LEU A 90 -10.50 7.11 -0.93
C LEU A 90 -9.28 6.36 -1.47
N GLN A 91 -8.07 6.83 -1.16
CA GLN A 91 -6.81 6.30 -1.69
C GLN A 91 -5.92 5.73 -0.59
N HIS A 92 -5.62 4.43 -0.69
CA HIS A 92 -4.84 3.68 0.30
C HIS A 92 -3.34 4.06 0.32
N GLY A 93 -2.63 3.57 1.34
CA GLY A 93 -1.20 3.77 1.56
C GLY A 93 -0.30 2.76 0.85
N ILE A 94 0.98 2.76 1.21
CA ILE A 94 1.98 1.82 0.68
C ILE A 94 1.56 0.39 1.01
N ILE A 95 1.79 -0.56 0.10
CA ILE A 95 1.47 -2.00 0.26
C ILE A 95 0.02 -2.31 0.67
N GLU A 96 -0.91 -1.35 0.57
CA GLU A 96 -2.32 -1.52 0.90
C GLU A 96 -3.18 -1.71 -0.36
N SER A 97 -4.49 -1.81 -0.16
CA SER A 97 -5.49 -1.77 -1.22
C SER A 97 -6.74 -1.05 -0.74
N SER A 98 -7.74 -0.93 -1.60
CA SER A 98 -9.11 -0.48 -1.25
C SER A 98 -9.71 -1.14 0.00
N PHE A 99 -9.22 -2.32 0.39
CA PHE A 99 -9.56 -2.98 1.66
C PHE A 99 -9.37 -2.09 2.89
N ALA A 100 -8.35 -1.22 2.91
CA ALA A 100 -8.03 -0.35 4.05
C ALA A 100 -9.23 0.53 4.50
N TRP A 101 -10.17 0.81 3.59
CA TRP A 101 -11.33 1.67 3.85
C TRP A 101 -12.58 0.94 4.31
N VAL A 102 -12.56 -0.40 4.26
CA VAL A 102 -13.70 -1.29 4.55
C VAL A 102 -13.35 -2.38 5.56
N CYS A 103 -12.11 -2.40 6.05
CA CYS A 103 -11.57 -3.51 6.80
C CYS A 103 -12.18 -3.71 8.19
N ASN A 104 -12.98 -2.79 8.74
CA ASN A 104 -13.59 -2.90 10.08
C ASN A 104 -15.12 -3.10 10.00
N TYR A 105 -15.83 -2.78 11.08
CA TYR A 105 -17.30 -2.74 11.10
C TYR A 105 -17.86 -1.53 10.33
N ARG A 106 -19.16 -1.55 10.03
CA ARG A 106 -19.87 -0.51 9.27
C ARG A 106 -19.67 0.90 9.82
N ASN A 107 -19.79 1.06 11.14
CA ASN A 107 -19.65 2.35 11.82
C ASN A 107 -18.18 2.72 12.13
N GLN A 108 -17.21 1.92 11.70
CA GLN A 108 -15.79 2.09 11.97
C GLN A 108 -14.92 2.14 10.70
N SER A 109 -15.52 1.95 9.53
CA SER A 109 -14.81 2.01 8.25
C SER A 109 -15.31 3.20 7.45
N LEU A 110 -14.38 4.06 7.02
CA LEU A 110 -14.70 5.36 6.45
C LEU A 110 -15.57 5.25 5.19
N ALA A 111 -15.38 4.23 4.36
CA ALA A 111 -16.19 4.03 3.15
C ALA A 111 -17.68 3.86 3.49
N PHE A 112 -18.00 3.04 4.49
CA PHE A 112 -19.37 2.79 4.92
C PHE A 112 -20.00 4.03 5.57
N VAL A 113 -19.23 4.72 6.42
CA VAL A 113 -19.68 5.96 7.08
C VAL A 113 -20.02 7.03 6.04
N LEU A 114 -19.20 7.18 4.99
CA LEU A 114 -19.46 8.14 3.91
C LEU A 114 -20.65 7.72 3.03
N ALA A 115 -20.77 6.43 2.71
CA ALA A 115 -21.90 5.92 1.94
C ALA A 115 -23.24 6.18 2.67
N ASP A 116 -23.30 5.92 3.98
CA ASP A 116 -24.47 6.20 4.82
C ASP A 116 -24.72 7.71 5.01
N ALA A 117 -23.67 8.53 4.95
CA ALA A 117 -23.79 9.99 4.90
C ALA A 117 -24.25 10.52 3.54
N GLY A 118 -24.54 9.65 2.56
CA GLY A 118 -25.09 10.03 1.26
C GLY A 118 -24.04 10.34 0.19
N TYR A 119 -22.78 9.93 0.37
CA TYR A 119 -21.75 10.07 -0.66
C TYR A 119 -21.79 8.92 -1.68
N ASP A 120 -21.32 9.21 -2.88
CA ASP A 120 -20.87 8.23 -3.87
C ASP A 120 -19.38 7.97 -3.63
N VAL A 121 -19.03 6.76 -3.17
CA VAL A 121 -17.70 6.46 -2.63
C VAL A 121 -16.90 5.62 -3.63
N GLY A 122 -15.86 6.20 -4.22
CA GLY A 122 -14.86 5.50 -5.01
C GLY A 122 -13.68 5.07 -4.14
N LEU A 123 -13.21 3.83 -4.33
CA LEU A 123 -12.05 3.26 -3.65
C LEU A 123 -10.97 2.94 -4.70
N GLY A 124 -9.85 3.64 -4.60
CA GLY A 124 -8.73 3.45 -5.52
C GLY A 124 -7.89 2.22 -5.21
N ASN A 125 -7.21 1.69 -6.22
CA ASN A 125 -6.17 0.66 -6.09
C ASN A 125 -5.00 1.04 -7.00
N SER A 126 -3.84 1.25 -6.39
CA SER A 126 -2.62 1.63 -7.11
C SER A 126 -2.09 0.47 -7.97
N ARG A 127 -1.45 0.79 -9.09
CA ARG A 127 -0.77 -0.19 -9.96
C ARG A 127 0.12 -1.16 -9.16
N GLY A 128 0.13 -2.42 -9.56
CA GLY A 128 0.93 -3.48 -8.95
C GLY A 128 0.40 -4.07 -7.64
N ASN A 129 -0.67 -3.51 -7.06
CA ASN A 129 -1.34 -4.18 -5.95
C ASN A 129 -2.22 -5.35 -6.43
N THR A 130 -2.73 -6.17 -5.51
CA THR A 130 -3.54 -7.37 -5.79
C THR A 130 -4.63 -7.19 -6.85
N TYR A 131 -5.23 -6.00 -6.94
CA TYR A 131 -6.34 -5.72 -7.87
C TYR A 131 -5.89 -5.07 -9.19
N SER A 132 -4.73 -4.41 -9.23
CA SER A 132 -4.30 -3.57 -10.36
C SER A 132 -3.02 -4.11 -11.02
N ASN A 133 -3.06 -5.39 -11.42
CA ASN A 133 -1.96 -6.17 -11.99
C ASN A 133 -2.09 -6.39 -13.51
N GLU A 134 -2.60 -5.39 -14.23
CA GLU A 134 -2.87 -5.46 -15.67
C GLU A 134 -2.29 -4.24 -16.39
N SER A 135 -1.83 -4.43 -17.62
CA SER A 135 -1.30 -3.37 -18.49
C SER A 135 -1.60 -3.68 -19.95
N THR A 136 -1.69 -2.64 -20.78
CA THR A 136 -1.82 -2.74 -22.24
C THR A 136 -0.50 -3.03 -22.95
N HIS A 137 0.63 -2.93 -22.24
CA HIS A 137 1.97 -3.04 -22.81
C HIS A 137 2.76 -4.22 -22.27
N TYR A 138 2.56 -4.58 -21.00
CA TYR A 138 3.37 -5.55 -20.27
C TYR A 138 2.49 -6.51 -19.46
N THR A 139 3.08 -7.64 -19.08
CA THR A 139 2.52 -8.60 -18.13
C THR A 139 3.25 -8.51 -16.79
N THR A 140 2.73 -9.11 -15.73
CA THR A 140 3.38 -9.12 -14.41
C THR A 140 4.65 -9.96 -14.34
N ASP A 141 5.00 -10.66 -15.42
CA ASP A 141 6.26 -11.39 -15.58
C ASP A 141 7.36 -10.54 -16.25
N ASP A 142 7.01 -9.38 -16.83
CA ASP A 142 7.97 -8.44 -17.41
C ASP A 142 8.50 -7.48 -16.35
N ASP A 143 9.81 -7.23 -16.31
CA ASP A 143 10.42 -6.31 -15.35
C ASP A 143 9.92 -4.87 -15.55
N GLU A 144 9.66 -4.49 -16.81
CA GLU A 144 9.12 -3.20 -17.20
C GLU A 144 7.73 -2.92 -16.59
N PHE A 145 6.94 -3.96 -16.32
CA PHE A 145 5.67 -3.79 -15.60
C PHE A 145 5.88 -3.24 -14.19
N TRP A 146 7.02 -3.54 -13.56
CA TRP A 146 7.33 -3.15 -12.18
C TRP A 146 8.23 -1.91 -12.09
N ASP A 147 8.55 -1.26 -13.20
CA ASP A 147 9.41 -0.06 -13.24
C ASP A 147 8.66 1.24 -12.85
N PHE A 148 7.85 1.20 -11.80
CA PHE A 148 7.09 2.35 -11.29
C PHE A 148 7.39 2.65 -9.82
N SER A 149 7.01 3.84 -9.35
CA SER A 149 6.96 4.21 -7.92
C SER A 149 5.74 5.08 -7.61
N TRP A 150 5.62 5.56 -6.38
CA TRP A 150 4.59 6.54 -5.97
C TRP A 150 4.58 7.81 -6.83
N GLU A 151 5.69 8.15 -7.50
CA GLU A 151 5.73 9.23 -8.49
C GLU A 151 4.79 8.93 -9.66
N ASP A 152 4.90 7.74 -10.26
CA ASP A 152 4.07 7.35 -11.41
C ASP A 152 2.60 7.20 -11.01
N MET A 153 2.34 6.73 -9.79
CA MET A 153 0.98 6.68 -9.24
C MET A 153 0.37 8.09 -9.10
N GLY A 154 1.14 9.07 -8.62
CA GLY A 154 0.68 10.46 -8.55
C GLY A 154 0.50 11.12 -9.92
N LEU A 155 1.34 10.77 -10.90
CA LEU A 155 1.32 11.36 -12.24
C LEU A 155 0.27 10.73 -13.18
N TYR A 156 -0.08 9.46 -12.99
CA TYR A 156 -0.89 8.70 -13.95
C TYR A 156 -2.09 7.98 -13.31
N ASP A 157 -1.90 7.29 -12.17
CA ASP A 157 -3.01 6.58 -11.52
C ASP A 157 -4.03 7.59 -10.99
N LEU A 158 -3.56 8.58 -10.23
CA LEU A 158 -4.41 9.56 -9.56
C LEU A 158 -5.31 10.34 -10.55
N PRO A 159 -4.80 10.93 -11.65
CA PRO A 159 -5.67 11.56 -12.65
C PRO A 159 -6.70 10.61 -13.24
N ALA A 160 -6.32 9.36 -13.53
CA ALA A 160 -7.22 8.39 -14.13
C ALA A 160 -8.36 8.02 -13.15
N MET A 161 -8.03 7.79 -11.88
CA MET A 161 -9.02 7.51 -10.83
C MET A 161 -9.94 8.70 -10.56
N ILE A 162 -9.41 9.92 -10.50
CA ILE A 162 -10.22 11.14 -10.31
C ILE A 162 -11.21 11.32 -11.48
N ASN A 163 -10.74 11.22 -12.72
CA ASN A 163 -11.58 11.35 -13.90
C ASN A 163 -12.71 10.30 -13.89
N TYR A 164 -12.37 9.05 -13.59
CA TYR A 164 -13.36 7.99 -13.45
C TYR A 164 -14.45 8.32 -12.39
N VAL A 165 -14.06 8.82 -11.22
CA VAL A 165 -15.05 9.19 -10.18
C VAL A 165 -15.90 10.39 -10.62
N GLN A 166 -15.31 11.38 -11.29
CA GLN A 166 -16.06 12.51 -11.85
C GLN A 166 -17.08 12.05 -12.91
N ASP A 167 -16.66 11.19 -13.83
CA ASP A 167 -17.50 10.69 -14.92
C ASP A 167 -18.65 9.83 -14.40
N THR A 168 -18.37 8.91 -13.48
CA THR A 168 -19.39 7.99 -12.92
C THR A 168 -20.37 8.67 -11.97
N SER A 169 -19.94 9.74 -11.28
CA SER A 169 -20.81 10.52 -10.39
C SER A 169 -21.49 11.71 -11.07
N GLY A 170 -21.03 12.09 -12.27
CA GLY A 170 -21.47 13.30 -12.96
C GLY A 170 -21.04 14.60 -12.27
N ARG A 171 -20.01 14.57 -11.42
CA ARG A 171 -19.54 15.72 -10.65
C ARG A 171 -18.31 16.37 -11.27
N SER A 172 -18.33 17.70 -11.36
CA SER A 172 -17.17 18.49 -11.81
C SER A 172 -16.10 18.65 -10.74
N THR A 173 -16.43 18.46 -9.46
CA THR A 173 -15.46 18.40 -8.36
C THR A 173 -15.78 17.26 -7.41
N ILE A 174 -14.76 16.66 -6.80
CA ILE A 174 -14.90 15.55 -5.85
C ILE A 174 -14.05 15.80 -4.60
N SER A 175 -14.36 15.12 -3.50
CA SER A 175 -13.46 15.06 -2.36
C SER A 175 -12.40 13.97 -2.58
N TYR A 176 -11.17 14.20 -2.11
CA TYR A 176 -10.12 13.19 -2.05
C TYR A 176 -9.68 12.98 -0.62
N VAL A 177 -9.59 11.73 -0.18
CA VAL A 177 -9.02 11.36 1.11
C VAL A 177 -7.93 10.32 0.89
N GLY A 178 -6.69 10.70 1.21
CA GLY A 178 -5.53 9.82 1.10
C GLY A 178 -5.04 9.38 2.48
N HIS A 179 -4.57 8.15 2.57
CA HIS A 179 -3.80 7.63 3.71
C HIS A 179 -2.34 7.40 3.31
N SER A 180 -1.36 7.86 4.09
CA SER A 180 0.07 7.53 3.90
C SER A 180 0.53 7.84 2.46
N GLN A 181 0.97 6.85 1.68
CA GLN A 181 1.32 7.00 0.25
C GLN A 181 0.18 7.56 -0.61
N GLY A 182 -1.09 7.33 -0.27
CA GLY A 182 -2.20 8.00 -0.94
C GLY A 182 -2.15 9.52 -0.81
N VAL A 183 -1.60 10.04 0.30
CA VAL A 183 -1.29 11.48 0.42
C VAL A 183 -0.10 11.84 -0.47
N THR A 184 0.97 11.03 -0.48
CA THR A 184 2.13 11.25 -1.36
C THR A 184 1.73 11.38 -2.82
N GLN A 185 0.87 10.49 -3.31
CA GLN A 185 0.32 10.52 -4.68
C GLN A 185 -0.39 11.84 -4.97
N ALA A 186 -1.24 12.31 -4.05
CA ALA A 186 -1.94 13.59 -4.17
C ALA A 186 -0.97 14.78 -4.20
N LEU A 187 0.03 14.81 -3.32
CA LEU A 187 1.04 15.87 -3.31
C LEU A 187 1.80 15.94 -4.65
N VAL A 188 2.16 14.79 -5.23
CA VAL A 188 2.78 14.72 -6.57
C VAL A 188 1.83 15.22 -7.65
N GLY A 189 0.64 14.61 -7.75
CA GLY A 189 -0.30 14.90 -8.82
C GLY A 189 -0.80 16.34 -8.81
N PHE A 190 -1.08 16.88 -7.62
CA PHE A 190 -1.53 18.27 -7.48
C PHE A 190 -0.41 19.26 -7.75
N ALA A 191 0.82 19.03 -7.25
CA ALA A 191 1.96 19.89 -7.58
C ALA A 191 2.26 19.90 -9.09
N ALA A 192 2.17 18.75 -9.74
CA ALA A 192 2.40 18.62 -11.19
C ALA A 192 1.24 19.16 -12.05
N ASN A 193 0.00 19.13 -11.55
CA ASN A 193 -1.19 19.49 -12.32
C ASN A 193 -2.22 20.29 -11.49
N GLN A 194 -2.13 21.61 -11.57
CA GLN A 194 -3.05 22.52 -10.87
C GLN A 194 -4.49 22.46 -11.39
N THR A 195 -4.74 21.95 -12.60
CA THR A 195 -6.11 21.71 -13.09
C THR A 195 -6.74 20.53 -12.37
N LEU A 196 -5.97 19.46 -12.16
CA LEU A 196 -6.40 18.33 -11.34
C LEU A 196 -6.62 18.76 -9.88
N ALA A 197 -5.70 19.57 -9.33
CA ALA A 197 -5.84 20.07 -7.97
C ALA A 197 -7.14 20.91 -7.78
N LYS A 198 -7.52 21.71 -8.77
CA LYS A 198 -8.77 22.49 -8.78
C LYS A 198 -10.04 21.65 -8.92
N SER A 199 -9.94 20.39 -9.35
CA SER A 199 -11.11 19.50 -9.37
C SER A 199 -11.41 18.90 -8.00
N MET A 200 -10.58 19.15 -6.99
CA MET A 200 -10.85 18.73 -5.62
C MET A 200 -11.67 19.78 -4.88
N SER A 201 -12.80 19.38 -4.30
CA SER A 201 -13.57 20.21 -3.37
C SER A 201 -13.05 20.14 -1.93
N TYR A 202 -12.31 19.08 -1.61
CA TYR A 202 -11.71 18.84 -0.30
C TYR A 202 -10.56 17.85 -0.43
N PHE A 203 -9.42 18.16 0.19
CA PHE A 203 -8.31 17.22 0.39
C PHE A 203 -8.15 16.82 1.85
N GLY A 204 -8.50 15.57 2.17
CA GLY A 204 -8.24 14.95 3.47
C GLY A 204 -6.92 14.17 3.46
N ALA A 205 -5.93 14.62 4.23
CA ALA A 205 -4.66 13.94 4.36
C ALA A 205 -4.54 13.20 5.71
N LEU A 206 -4.61 11.87 5.69
CA LEU A 206 -4.46 11.02 6.87
C LEU A 206 -3.05 10.43 6.90
N ALA A 207 -2.31 10.64 8.00
CA ALA A 207 -0.90 10.27 8.13
C ALA A 207 -0.06 10.75 6.91
N PRO A 208 0.01 12.07 6.66
CA PRO A 208 0.65 12.61 5.45
C PRO A 208 2.14 12.23 5.36
N VAL A 209 2.56 11.73 4.19
CA VAL A 209 3.95 11.32 3.91
C VAL A 209 4.55 12.16 2.77
N SER A 210 5.66 12.85 3.06
CA SER A 210 6.45 13.62 2.09
C SER A 210 7.95 13.50 2.38
N TRP A 211 8.49 14.31 3.30
CA TRP A 211 9.87 14.16 3.79
C TRP A 211 9.94 13.10 4.89
N LEU A 212 10.90 12.17 4.75
CA LEU A 212 11.03 11.02 5.63
C LEU A 212 12.38 10.94 6.37
N GLY A 213 13.26 11.95 6.27
CA GLY A 213 14.56 11.93 6.95
C GLY A 213 14.48 11.99 8.48
N HIS A 214 13.28 12.25 9.03
CA HIS A 214 12.99 12.20 10.46
C HIS A 214 11.99 11.10 10.83
N SER A 215 11.78 10.12 9.95
CA SER A 215 10.90 8.99 10.23
C SER A 215 11.37 8.22 11.47
N LYS A 216 10.41 7.83 12.31
CA LYS A 216 10.65 6.97 13.48
C LYS A 216 10.22 5.53 13.25
N ALA A 217 9.88 5.16 12.02
CA ALA A 217 9.55 3.79 11.67
C ALA A 217 10.85 2.97 11.57
N GLU A 218 11.32 2.47 12.72
CA GLU A 218 12.65 1.88 12.90
C GLU A 218 12.98 0.80 11.86
N LEU A 219 12.02 -0.06 11.51
CA LEU A 219 12.21 -1.07 10.48
C LEU A 219 12.55 -0.43 9.13
N PHE A 220 11.72 0.49 8.63
CA PHE A 220 11.95 1.12 7.32
C PHE A 220 13.22 1.95 7.29
N VAL A 221 13.55 2.65 8.38
CA VAL A 221 14.81 3.39 8.51
C VAL A 221 15.99 2.42 8.45
N ALA A 222 15.97 1.33 9.21
CA ALA A 222 17.04 0.33 9.19
C ALA A 222 17.23 -0.33 7.82
N LEU A 223 16.13 -0.67 7.13
CA LEU A 223 16.18 -1.25 5.78
C LEU A 223 16.75 -0.25 4.76
N ALA A 224 16.39 1.03 4.87
CA ALA A 224 16.89 2.10 4.02
C ALA A 224 18.38 2.37 4.26
N ASP A 225 18.81 2.47 5.52
CA ASP A 225 20.23 2.68 5.89
C ASP A 225 21.10 1.49 5.50
N ALA A 226 20.55 0.28 5.54
CA ALA A 226 21.22 -0.93 5.06
C ALA A 226 21.26 -1.05 3.53
N HIS A 227 20.65 -0.11 2.79
CA HIS A 227 20.60 -0.10 1.32
C HIS A 227 20.03 -1.40 0.72
N LEU A 228 19.06 -2.03 1.39
CA LEU A 228 18.47 -3.28 0.90
C LEU A 228 17.67 -3.09 -0.39
N ASP A 229 17.16 -1.89 -0.65
CA ASP A 229 16.60 -1.50 -1.94
C ASP A 229 17.61 -1.72 -3.07
N LEU A 230 18.84 -1.22 -2.91
CA LEU A 230 19.90 -1.40 -3.91
C LEU A 230 20.33 -2.86 -4.06
N LEU A 231 20.31 -3.63 -2.95
CA LEU A 231 20.56 -5.06 -3.01
C LEU A 231 19.49 -5.78 -3.83
N PHE A 232 18.22 -5.48 -3.60
CA PHE A 232 17.12 -6.10 -4.33
C PHE A 232 17.12 -5.70 -5.82
N GLU A 233 17.32 -4.43 -6.13
CA GLU A 233 17.50 -3.95 -7.50
C GLU A 233 18.69 -4.65 -8.18
N GLY A 234 19.84 -4.75 -7.50
CA GLY A 234 21.03 -5.42 -8.03
C GLY A 234 20.88 -6.94 -8.21
N LEU A 235 19.95 -7.57 -7.49
CA LEU A 235 19.58 -8.98 -7.65
C LEU A 235 18.46 -9.20 -8.68
N GLY A 236 17.94 -8.13 -9.31
CA GLY A 236 16.85 -8.20 -10.27
C GLY A 236 15.49 -8.51 -9.62
N VAL A 237 15.33 -8.25 -8.32
CA VAL A 237 14.04 -8.38 -7.66
C VAL A 237 13.24 -7.10 -7.92
N VAL A 238 12.18 -7.22 -8.72
CA VAL A 238 11.39 -6.06 -9.16
C VAL A 238 10.04 -5.92 -8.46
N LYS A 239 9.53 -6.99 -7.84
CA LYS A 239 8.17 -7.05 -7.27
C LYS A 239 8.13 -7.51 -5.81
N LEU A 240 7.29 -6.85 -5.03
CA LEU A 240 6.92 -7.25 -3.67
C LEU A 240 5.43 -7.64 -3.66
N LEU A 241 5.13 -8.94 -3.75
CA LEU A 241 3.76 -9.43 -3.90
C LEU A 241 3.03 -9.64 -2.56
N ALA A 242 1.71 -9.56 -2.59
CA ALA A 242 0.78 -9.72 -1.46
C ALA A 242 0.97 -11.01 -0.62
N HIS A 243 1.44 -12.08 -1.26
CA HIS A 243 1.61 -13.40 -0.65
C HIS A 243 3.03 -13.95 -0.84
N ASN A 244 4.04 -13.08 -0.68
CA ASN A 244 5.43 -13.55 -0.66
C ASN A 244 5.61 -14.53 0.50
N VAL A 245 5.92 -15.79 0.21
CA VAL A 245 6.16 -16.85 1.21
C VAL A 245 7.17 -16.43 2.27
N LEU A 246 8.17 -15.59 1.96
CA LEU A 246 9.11 -15.05 2.93
C LEU A 246 8.42 -14.07 3.88
N LEU A 247 7.59 -13.17 3.37
CA LEU A 247 6.85 -12.22 4.19
C LEU A 247 5.73 -12.92 4.98
N THR A 248 5.01 -13.85 4.34
CA THR A 248 4.06 -14.72 5.03
C THR A 248 4.77 -15.61 6.04
N LYS A 249 6.01 -16.09 5.84
CA LYS A 249 6.77 -16.84 6.87
C LYS A 249 7.42 -15.93 7.91
N PHE A 250 7.71 -14.68 7.61
CA PHE A 250 8.22 -13.71 8.58
C PHE A 250 7.07 -13.23 9.48
N LEU A 251 5.89 -13.00 8.89
CA LEU A 251 4.65 -12.63 9.58
C LEU A 251 3.96 -13.85 10.22
N ALA A 252 3.99 -15.05 9.62
CA ALA A 252 3.37 -16.28 10.14
C ALA A 252 4.33 -17.23 10.87
N GLY A 253 5.65 -17.04 10.77
CA GLY A 253 6.62 -17.64 11.71
C GLY A 253 6.40 -17.15 13.14
N TYR A 254 5.63 -16.07 13.25
CA TYR A 254 4.96 -15.53 14.42
C TYR A 254 3.47 -15.83 14.31
N THR A 255 3.09 -17.11 14.46
CA THR A 255 1.73 -17.61 14.22
C THR A 255 0.67 -16.77 14.92
N CYS A 256 -0.12 -16.05 14.13
CA CYS A 256 -1.20 -15.18 14.60
C CYS A 256 -2.47 -15.89 15.08
N THR A 257 -2.34 -17.17 15.41
CA THR A 257 -3.43 -18.04 15.81
C THR A 257 -3.32 -18.53 17.25
N ALA A 258 -2.24 -18.17 17.98
CA ALA A 258 -1.99 -18.69 19.32
C ALA A 258 -1.49 -17.67 20.36
N ILE A 259 -0.98 -16.50 19.98
CA ILE A 259 -0.34 -15.56 20.92
C ILE A 259 -0.63 -14.10 20.51
N ASP A 260 -1.50 -13.42 21.27
CA ASP A 260 -1.94 -12.03 21.03
C ASP A 260 -0.77 -11.02 20.98
N ASP A 261 0.25 -11.21 21.83
CA ASP A 261 1.44 -10.33 21.92
C ASP A 261 2.28 -10.32 20.63
N ILE A 262 2.24 -11.42 19.89
CA ILE A 262 3.06 -11.64 18.70
C ILE A 262 2.44 -10.97 17.47
N CYS A 263 1.12 -11.04 17.30
CA CYS A 263 0.43 -10.34 16.21
C CYS A 263 0.52 -8.83 16.32
N GLY A 264 0.35 -8.32 17.55
CA GLY A 264 0.54 -6.91 17.83
C GLY A 264 1.93 -6.45 17.39
N SER A 265 2.96 -7.27 17.61
CA SER A 265 4.36 -6.92 17.28
C SER A 265 4.65 -6.77 15.79
N ALA A 266 4.06 -7.60 14.90
CA ALA A 266 4.33 -7.54 13.46
C ALA A 266 3.68 -6.31 12.78
N ILE A 267 2.42 -6.02 13.12
CA ILE A 267 1.75 -4.78 12.70
C ILE A 267 2.42 -3.57 13.36
N SER A 268 2.83 -3.67 14.63
CA SER A 268 3.54 -2.58 15.30
C SER A 268 4.91 -2.31 14.70
N LEU A 269 5.59 -3.32 14.16
CA LEU A 269 6.87 -3.17 13.48
C LEU A 269 6.72 -2.43 12.14
N LEU A 270 5.61 -2.63 11.44
CA LEU A 270 5.32 -1.95 10.18
C LEU A 270 4.71 -0.55 10.39
N PHE A 271 3.79 -0.39 11.34
CA PHE A 271 2.94 0.80 11.43
C PHE A 271 2.98 1.50 12.80
N GLY A 272 3.83 1.04 13.73
CA GLY A 272 3.95 1.55 15.08
C GLY A 272 2.99 0.91 16.07
N THR A 273 3.33 0.96 17.36
CA THR A 273 2.47 0.41 18.42
C THR A 273 1.18 1.23 18.56
N ALA A 274 0.04 0.56 18.39
CA ALA A 274 -1.27 1.18 18.52
C ALA A 274 -2.03 0.61 19.71
N THR A 275 -2.41 1.46 20.66
CA THR A 275 -3.29 1.09 21.78
C THR A 275 -4.76 0.95 21.37
N SER A 276 -5.11 1.43 20.17
CA SER A 276 -6.47 1.45 19.61
C SER A 276 -6.75 0.30 18.62
N LEU A 277 -5.80 -0.61 18.41
CA LEU A 277 -5.96 -1.72 17.48
C LEU A 277 -6.87 -2.80 18.09
N ASN A 278 -7.90 -3.22 17.36
CA ASN A 278 -8.68 -4.39 17.73
C ASN A 278 -7.87 -5.67 17.43
N ILE A 279 -7.19 -6.21 18.43
CA ILE A 279 -6.28 -7.35 18.30
C ILE A 279 -6.99 -8.57 17.71
N SER A 280 -8.25 -8.83 18.11
CA SER A 280 -9.05 -9.93 17.58
C SER A 280 -9.33 -9.81 16.07
N HIS A 281 -9.19 -8.61 15.50
CA HIS A 281 -9.41 -8.33 14.08
C HIS A 281 -8.13 -8.41 13.25
N VAL A 282 -6.95 -8.53 13.88
CA VAL A 282 -5.65 -8.58 13.20
C VAL A 282 -5.56 -9.68 12.13
N PRO A 283 -6.07 -10.92 12.35
CA PRO A 283 -6.07 -11.97 11.32
C PRO A 283 -6.77 -11.53 10.02
N VAL A 284 -7.82 -10.72 10.11
CA VAL A 284 -8.54 -10.16 8.96
C VAL A 284 -7.63 -9.16 8.22
N LEU A 285 -6.99 -8.26 8.95
CA LEU A 285 -6.08 -7.23 8.39
C LEU A 285 -4.89 -7.83 7.64
N ILE A 286 -4.20 -8.79 8.25
CA ILE A 286 -3.00 -9.43 7.67
C ILE A 286 -3.35 -10.38 6.51
N SER A 287 -4.61 -10.84 6.41
CA SER A 287 -5.03 -11.67 5.28
C SER A 287 -5.08 -10.91 3.96
N GLN A 288 -5.18 -9.57 4.02
CA GLN A 288 -5.28 -8.68 2.87
C GLN A 288 -4.10 -7.68 2.77
N THR A 289 -3.19 -7.68 3.75
CA THR A 289 -2.04 -6.76 3.82
C THR A 289 -0.74 -7.54 4.07
N PRO A 290 0.29 -7.37 3.22
CA PRO A 290 0.34 -6.43 2.10
C PRO A 290 -0.49 -6.88 0.89
N ALA A 291 -0.86 -5.92 0.05
CA ALA A 291 -1.47 -6.14 -1.26
C ALA A 291 -0.46 -6.03 -2.42
N GLY A 292 0.77 -5.63 -2.13
CA GLY A 292 1.88 -5.62 -3.08
C GLY A 292 2.22 -4.27 -3.72
N THR A 293 3.44 -4.15 -4.21
CA THR A 293 4.01 -2.97 -4.90
C THR A 293 5.30 -3.37 -5.66
N SER A 294 5.93 -2.43 -6.37
CA SER A 294 7.26 -2.62 -6.98
C SER A 294 8.40 -2.40 -5.97
N VAL A 295 9.56 -3.01 -6.23
CA VAL A 295 10.78 -2.71 -5.47
C VAL A 295 11.22 -1.26 -5.67
N LYS A 296 11.01 -0.71 -6.86
CA LYS A 296 11.31 0.70 -7.16
C LYS A 296 10.49 1.67 -6.31
N ASP A 297 9.24 1.34 -5.96
CA ASP A 297 8.44 2.12 -5.02
C ASP A 297 9.07 2.16 -3.62
N ILE A 298 9.51 0.98 -3.12
CA ILE A 298 10.22 0.87 -1.84
C ILE A 298 11.56 1.62 -1.88
N ALA A 299 12.32 1.48 -2.96
CA ALA A 299 13.58 2.18 -3.18
C ALA A 299 13.39 3.69 -3.17
N HIS A 300 12.30 4.19 -3.76
CA HIS A 300 12.00 5.61 -3.77
C HIS A 300 11.75 6.18 -2.37
N PHE A 301 11.05 5.45 -1.49
CA PHE A 301 10.94 5.83 -0.08
C PHE A 301 12.28 5.75 0.65
N ALA A 302 13.10 4.74 0.38
CA ALA A 302 14.42 4.58 0.98
C ALA A 302 15.35 5.76 0.62
N GLN A 303 15.29 6.25 -0.63
CA GLN A 303 15.96 7.47 -1.07
C GLN A 303 15.50 8.69 -0.26
N GLY A 304 14.18 8.85 -0.08
CA GLY A 304 13.60 9.94 0.71
C GLY A 304 14.02 9.90 2.19
N ILE A 305 14.13 8.71 2.78
CA ILE A 305 14.64 8.52 4.15
C ILE A 305 16.11 8.93 4.25
N ARG A 306 16.98 8.40 3.38
CA ARG A 306 18.43 8.65 3.46
C ARG A 306 18.81 10.10 3.15
N ALA A 307 18.13 10.72 2.18
CA ALA A 307 18.49 12.06 1.68
C ALA A 307 17.70 13.19 2.35
N ASP A 308 16.66 12.87 3.13
CA ASP A 308 15.65 13.82 3.63
C ASP A 308 15.09 14.71 2.51
N THR A 309 14.58 14.08 1.46
CA THR A 309 14.03 14.79 0.30
C THR A 309 12.65 14.28 -0.07
N PHE A 310 11.87 15.17 -0.70
CA PHE A 310 10.67 14.83 -1.45
C PHE A 310 10.91 15.19 -2.92
N ALA A 311 11.50 14.26 -3.66
CA ALA A 311 12.02 14.47 -5.01
C ALA A 311 11.62 13.35 -5.96
N ARG A 312 11.88 13.52 -7.26
CA ARG A 312 11.71 12.44 -8.24
C ARG A 312 12.70 11.30 -7.97
N PHE A 313 12.45 10.13 -8.56
CA PHE A 313 13.31 8.96 -8.33
C PHE A 313 14.76 9.23 -8.73
N ASP A 314 15.71 8.92 -7.84
CA ASP A 314 17.14 9.02 -8.10
C ASP A 314 17.64 7.74 -8.79
N TYR A 315 18.05 7.86 -10.07
CA TYR A 315 18.61 6.75 -10.84
C TYR A 315 20.14 6.64 -10.70
N GLY A 316 20.75 7.49 -9.88
CA GLY A 316 22.17 7.54 -9.59
C GLY A 316 23.02 8.24 -10.66
N CYS A 317 24.24 8.60 -10.24
CA CYS A 317 25.34 9.02 -11.10
C CYS A 317 26.68 8.58 -10.50
N SER A 318 27.53 7.93 -11.30
CA SER A 318 28.85 7.45 -10.85
C SER A 318 30.00 8.42 -11.18
N CYS A 319 29.69 9.60 -11.68
CA CYS A 319 30.67 10.61 -12.05
C CYS A 319 31.20 11.41 -10.85
N VAL A 320 32.44 11.89 -10.95
CA VAL A 320 33.01 12.86 -10.01
C VAL A 320 32.33 14.21 -10.20
N GLN A 321 31.42 14.58 -9.30
CA GLN A 321 30.61 15.80 -9.41
C GLN A 321 31.45 17.08 -9.58
N ALA A 322 32.63 17.14 -8.98
CA ALA A 322 33.55 18.29 -9.07
C ALA A 322 34.03 18.59 -10.51
N LEU A 323 33.98 17.61 -11.41
CA LEU A 323 34.36 17.80 -12.82
C LEU A 323 33.24 18.42 -13.67
N GLY A 324 32.04 18.58 -13.10
CA GLY A 324 30.89 19.14 -13.78
C GLY A 324 30.13 18.15 -14.67
N LEU A 325 28.84 18.43 -14.89
CA LEU A 325 27.92 17.53 -15.59
C LEU A 325 28.25 17.35 -17.08
N SER A 326 28.88 18.34 -17.71
CA SER A 326 29.26 18.29 -19.13
C SER A 326 30.23 17.16 -19.42
N LEU A 327 31.14 16.84 -18.49
CA LEU A 327 32.13 15.76 -18.62
C LEU A 327 31.60 14.38 -18.21
N CYS A 328 30.38 14.31 -17.69
CA CYS A 328 29.77 13.07 -17.25
C CYS A 328 28.99 12.39 -18.40
N ALA A 329 29.35 11.16 -18.78
CA ALA A 329 28.61 10.45 -19.82
C ALA A 329 27.24 9.99 -19.30
N SER A 330 26.17 10.13 -20.10
CA SER A 330 24.81 9.74 -19.71
C SER A 330 24.69 8.24 -19.38
N ALA A 331 25.51 7.39 -19.99
CA ALA A 331 25.55 5.95 -19.72
C ALA A 331 25.95 5.60 -18.26
N ILE A 332 26.68 6.48 -17.57
CA ILE A 332 27.11 6.31 -16.18
C ILE A 332 26.46 7.33 -15.23
N CYS A 333 25.46 8.07 -15.74
CA CYS A 333 24.67 9.02 -14.98
C CYS A 333 23.25 9.06 -15.55
N PRO A 334 22.44 8.03 -15.24
CA PRO A 334 21.03 8.00 -15.58
C PRO A 334 20.24 9.27 -15.22
N ASN A 335 20.55 9.94 -14.09
CA ASN A 335 19.91 11.23 -13.78
C ASN A 335 20.22 12.31 -14.80
N LYS A 336 21.42 12.33 -15.41
CA LYS A 336 21.72 13.26 -16.50
C LYS A 336 20.83 12.98 -17.70
N ALA A 337 20.63 11.70 -18.04
CA ALA A 337 19.79 11.32 -19.16
C ALA A 337 18.32 11.71 -18.93
N LYS A 338 17.83 11.54 -17.70
CA LYS A 338 16.42 11.76 -17.36
C LYS A 338 16.08 13.21 -16.99
N TYR A 339 16.97 13.90 -16.29
CA TYR A 339 16.71 15.21 -15.69
C TYR A 339 17.67 16.31 -16.15
N GLY A 340 18.78 15.96 -16.81
CA GLY A 340 19.82 16.94 -17.14
C GLY A 340 20.57 17.48 -15.91
N SER A 341 20.59 16.73 -14.81
CA SER A 341 21.23 17.09 -13.53
C SER A 341 21.87 15.87 -12.87
N PHE A 342 22.72 16.09 -11.85
CA PHE A 342 23.29 14.99 -11.05
C PHE A 342 22.27 14.37 -10.09
N ALA A 343 21.34 15.17 -9.58
CA ALA A 343 20.30 14.77 -8.64
C ALA A 343 18.92 15.01 -9.26
N PRO A 344 17.90 14.22 -8.89
CA PRO A 344 16.53 14.47 -9.32
C PRO A 344 16.00 15.82 -8.80
N PRO A 345 15.10 16.48 -9.54
CA PRO A 345 14.45 17.68 -9.06
C PRO A 345 13.48 17.35 -7.91
N ALA A 346 13.35 18.28 -6.96
CA ALA A 346 12.38 18.19 -5.88
C ALA A 346 10.94 18.44 -6.37
N TYR A 347 9.96 17.84 -5.70
CA TYR A 347 8.56 18.21 -5.88
C TYR A 347 8.27 19.53 -5.17
N ALA A 348 7.94 20.56 -5.95
CA ALA A 348 7.62 21.88 -5.43
C ALA A 348 6.19 21.92 -4.87
N ILE A 349 5.94 21.25 -3.74
CA ILE A 349 4.62 21.27 -3.11
C ILE A 349 4.15 22.68 -2.70
N GLY A 350 5.09 23.62 -2.53
CA GLY A 350 4.78 25.04 -2.29
C GLY A 350 4.07 25.71 -3.48
N ASP A 351 4.12 25.11 -4.66
CA ASP A 351 3.41 25.58 -5.85
C ASP A 351 1.95 25.11 -5.90
N MET A 352 1.51 24.25 -4.98
CA MET A 352 0.11 23.87 -4.84
C MET A 352 -0.70 25.06 -4.32
N LYS A 353 -1.44 25.72 -5.23
CA LYS A 353 -2.28 26.88 -4.90
C LYS A 353 -3.71 26.50 -4.54
N HIS A 354 -4.09 25.27 -4.85
CA HIS A 354 -5.43 24.73 -4.69
C HIS A 354 -5.30 23.30 -4.17
N ALA A 355 -5.77 23.04 -2.96
CA ALA A 355 -5.87 21.73 -2.35
C ALA A 355 -6.95 21.77 -1.25
#